data_AF-A0A8X6WR68-F1
#
_entry.id   AF-A0A8X6WR68-F1
#
_cell.length_a   1.000
_cell.length_b   1.000
_cell.length_c   1.000
_cell.angle_alpha   90.00
_cell.angle_beta   90.00
_cell.angle_gamma   90.00
#
_symmetry.space_group_name_H-M   'P 1'
#
loop_
_entity.id
_entity.type
_entity.pdbx_description
1 polymer ?
#
loop_
_entity_poly.entity_id
_entity_poly.type
_entity_poly.pdbx_seq_one_letter_code
_entity_poly.pdbx_strand_id
1 'polypeptide(L)'
;MISQFKSPRIDIVFDQYFTLSIKDCERLRRNETTSTVSIGSNQIRHHNFALISVDAQVVRCSDSDILIVLLGNLDHLNASLKLWIQWGVGNHERLISINDLYQDLGISLSKALPCFHAITRCDYTPAFFRKGKLRPFKLVEKSVEHQLACQEIITHDEDELERTFATLEKFICHMYGVPNSSNVNDVRFYLFSKTLSIEKTR
;
A
#
# COMPACT_ATOMS: atom_id res chain seq x y z
N MET A 1 2.24 14.54 -30.26
CA MET A 1 0.92 14.02 -30.65
C MET A 1 0.50 13.04 -29.56
N ILE A 2 -0.21 13.52 -28.53
CA ILE A 2 -0.60 12.70 -27.37
C ILE A 2 -1.80 11.86 -27.81
N SER A 3 -1.63 10.55 -27.94
CA SER A 3 -2.74 9.64 -28.19
C SER A 3 -3.70 9.74 -26.99
N GLN A 4 -4.84 10.41 -27.18
CA GLN A 4 -5.92 10.37 -26.21
C GLN A 4 -6.50 8.94 -26.20
N PHE A 5 -6.09 8.14 -25.22
CA PHE A 5 -6.76 6.88 -24.93
C PHE A 5 -8.19 7.20 -24.46
N LYS A 6 -9.19 6.96 -25.32
CA LYS A 6 -10.62 6.97 -24.96
C LYS A 6 -10.94 5.69 -24.19
N SER A 7 -10.51 5.61 -22.94
CA SER A 7 -10.95 4.57 -22.00
C SER A 7 -11.88 5.19 -20.95
N PRO A 8 -12.90 4.44 -20.47
CA PRO A 8 -13.69 4.85 -19.31
C PRO A 8 -12.78 5.19 -18.13
N ARG A 9 -12.96 6.40 -17.58
CA ARG A 9 -12.20 6.90 -16.45
C ARG A 9 -12.99 6.75 -15.16
N ILE A 10 -12.34 6.28 -14.12
CA ILE A 10 -12.86 6.29 -12.75
C ILE A 10 -11.95 7.20 -11.92
N ASP A 11 -12.55 8.23 -11.33
CA ASP A 11 -11.87 9.07 -10.35
C ASP A 11 -12.16 8.49 -8.97
N ILE A 12 -11.11 7.98 -8.30
CA ILE A 12 -11.20 7.47 -6.94
C ILE A 12 -10.62 8.52 -5.98
N VAL A 13 -11.47 9.02 -5.10
CA VAL A 13 -11.13 10.07 -4.12
C VAL A 13 -11.17 9.46 -2.72
N PHE A 14 -10.01 9.39 -2.06
CA PHE A 14 -9.82 8.91 -0.69
C PHE A 14 -9.64 10.08 0.29
N ASP A 15 -10.53 11.05 0.23
CA ASP A 15 -10.50 12.20 1.13
C ASP A 15 -11.94 12.62 1.44
N GLN A 16 -12.21 12.91 2.72
CA GLN A 16 -13.39 13.65 3.11
C GLN A 16 -13.04 15.14 3.08
N TYR A 17 -13.41 15.82 1.99
CA TYR A 17 -13.27 17.27 1.95
C TYR A 17 -14.38 17.88 2.78
N PHE A 18 -14.03 18.60 3.84
CA PHE A 18 -14.97 19.51 4.48
C PHE A 18 -15.43 20.53 3.44
N THR A 19 -16.74 20.78 3.38
CA THR A 19 -17.30 21.78 2.47
C THR A 19 -16.72 23.16 2.79
N LEU A 20 -16.34 23.91 1.75
CA LEU A 20 -15.53 25.15 1.81
C LEU A 20 -14.03 24.98 2.10
N SER A 21 -13.48 23.77 2.02
CA SER A 21 -12.01 23.60 2.03
C SER A 21 -11.40 23.87 0.65
N ILE A 22 -10.12 24.24 0.62
CA ILE A 22 -9.35 24.41 -0.63
C ILE A 22 -9.46 23.16 -1.52
N LYS A 23 -9.40 21.98 -0.88
CA LYS A 23 -9.51 20.69 -1.57
C LYS A 23 -10.92 20.43 -2.13
N ASP A 24 -11.98 20.96 -1.50
CA ASP A 24 -13.36 20.91 -2.00
C ASP A 24 -13.54 21.81 -3.24
N CYS A 25 -12.99 23.03 -3.22
CA CYS A 25 -12.98 23.92 -4.38
C CYS A 25 -12.18 23.35 -5.56
N GLU A 26 -11.04 22.70 -5.30
CA GLU A 26 -10.28 21.98 -6.33
C GLU A 26 -11.06 20.81 -6.93
N ARG A 27 -11.85 20.09 -6.13
CA ARG A 27 -12.70 18.99 -6.60
C ARG A 27 -13.81 19.50 -7.52
N LEU A 28 -14.52 20.56 -7.14
CA LEU A 28 -15.60 21.15 -7.95
C LEU A 28 -15.11 21.57 -9.34
N ARG A 29 -13.88 22.07 -9.44
CA ARG A 29 -13.23 22.41 -10.72
C ARG A 29 -12.90 21.21 -11.62
N ARG A 30 -12.90 19.97 -11.11
CA ARG A 30 -12.54 18.76 -11.87
C ARG A 30 -13.75 18.00 -12.44
N ASN A 31 -14.98 18.37 -12.06
CA ASN A 31 -16.20 17.56 -12.22
C ASN A 31 -16.93 17.68 -13.57
N GLU A 32 -16.34 18.24 -14.63
CA GLU A 32 -17.12 18.48 -15.86
C GLU A 32 -17.45 17.22 -16.69
N THR A 33 -16.86 16.03 -16.45
CA THR A 33 -17.25 14.81 -17.19
C THR A 33 -16.67 13.50 -16.62
N THR A 34 -17.22 12.92 -15.53
CA THR A 34 -16.80 11.55 -15.12
C THR A 34 -17.82 10.80 -14.25
N SER A 35 -17.89 9.47 -14.41
CA SER A 35 -18.47 8.54 -13.44
C SER A 35 -17.55 8.46 -12.21
N THR A 36 -17.72 9.36 -11.26
CA THR A 36 -16.95 9.41 -10.01
C THR A 36 -17.42 8.36 -9.01
N VAL A 37 -16.49 7.55 -8.48
CA VAL A 37 -16.73 6.69 -7.32
C VAL A 37 -15.96 7.27 -6.14
N SER A 38 -16.67 7.93 -5.23
CA SER A 38 -16.09 8.43 -3.97
C SER A 38 -16.19 7.35 -2.89
N ILE A 39 -15.06 6.98 -2.29
CA ILE A 39 -14.97 5.98 -1.22
C ILE A 39 -14.72 6.73 0.10
N GLY A 40 -15.64 6.63 1.07
CA GLY A 40 -15.59 7.37 2.33
C GLY A 40 -16.56 6.84 3.38
N SER A 41 -16.65 7.53 4.52
CA SER A 41 -17.37 7.10 5.74
C SER A 41 -18.86 6.77 5.53
N ASN A 42 -19.49 7.22 4.44
CA ASN A 42 -20.91 6.99 4.14
C ASN A 42 -21.21 6.15 2.88
N GLN A 43 -20.28 5.41 2.25
CA GLN A 43 -20.60 4.19 1.45
C GLN A 43 -19.39 3.52 0.75
N ILE A 44 -19.63 2.23 0.45
CA ILE A 44 -18.79 1.18 -0.19
C ILE A 44 -17.45 0.94 0.51
N ARG A 45 -17.44 -0.07 1.39
CA ARG A 45 -16.21 -0.63 1.96
C ARG A 45 -15.44 -1.39 0.87
N HIS A 46 -14.15 -1.64 1.11
CA HIS A 46 -13.20 -2.37 0.25
C HIS A 46 -13.75 -3.60 -0.52
N HIS A 47 -14.81 -4.25 -0.03
CA HIS A 47 -15.44 -5.41 -0.66
C HIS A 47 -16.26 -5.14 -1.95
N ASN A 48 -16.61 -3.88 -2.32
CA ASN A 48 -17.25 -3.60 -3.63
C ASN A 48 -16.35 -2.89 -4.65
N PHE A 49 -15.06 -3.24 -4.73
CA PHE A 49 -14.27 -2.94 -5.93
C PHE A 49 -14.80 -3.68 -7.20
N ALA A 50 -15.81 -4.54 -7.06
CA ALA A 50 -16.43 -5.35 -8.11
C ALA A 50 -17.29 -4.60 -9.15
N LEU A 51 -17.35 -3.26 -9.14
CA LEU A 51 -18.10 -2.47 -10.14
C LEU A 51 -17.30 -2.10 -11.40
N ILE A 52 -16.09 -2.62 -11.51
CA ILE A 52 -15.16 -2.34 -12.62
C ILE A 52 -15.46 -3.31 -13.78
N SER A 53 -16.43 -2.98 -14.64
CA SER A 53 -16.99 -3.90 -15.66
C SER A 53 -16.69 -3.55 -17.13
N VAL A 54 -15.55 -2.95 -17.44
CA VAL A 54 -15.14 -2.65 -18.84
C VAL A 54 -13.71 -3.10 -19.10
N ASP A 55 -13.39 -3.41 -20.36
CA ASP A 55 -12.12 -4.03 -20.79
C ASP A 55 -10.86 -3.23 -20.45
N ALA A 56 -10.98 -1.91 -20.27
CA ALA A 56 -9.88 -1.05 -19.84
C ALA A 56 -10.39 0.14 -19.03
N GLN A 57 -9.69 0.46 -17.92
CA GLN A 57 -10.02 1.59 -17.05
C GLN A 57 -8.78 2.36 -16.60
N VAL A 58 -8.97 3.66 -16.41
CA VAL A 58 -7.97 4.55 -15.82
C VAL A 58 -8.47 5.05 -14.46
N VAL A 59 -7.71 4.75 -13.41
CA VAL A 59 -7.87 5.30 -12.07
C VAL A 59 -7.02 6.57 -11.97
N ARG A 60 -7.66 7.72 -11.76
CA ARG A 60 -6.91 8.93 -11.43
C ARG A 60 -6.82 9.11 -9.93
N CYS A 61 -5.59 9.12 -9.40
CA CYS A 61 -5.35 9.36 -7.99
C CYS A 61 -3.99 10.05 -7.79
N SER A 62 -3.90 10.93 -6.79
CA SER A 62 -2.64 11.52 -6.34
C SER A 62 -2.00 10.76 -5.18
N ASP A 63 -2.77 9.89 -4.53
CA ASP A 63 -2.38 9.18 -3.34
C ASP A 63 -1.72 7.83 -3.68
N SER A 64 -0.53 7.60 -3.12
CA SER A 64 0.25 6.37 -3.34
C SER A 64 -0.41 5.14 -2.74
N ASP A 65 -1.27 5.32 -1.74
CA ASP A 65 -1.87 4.21 -1.02
C ASP A 65 -2.84 3.45 -1.91
N ILE A 66 -3.36 4.11 -2.94
CA ILE A 66 -4.32 3.51 -3.89
C ILE A 66 -3.61 2.55 -4.81
N LEU A 67 -2.36 2.83 -5.19
CA LEU A 67 -1.54 1.87 -5.92
C LEU A 67 -1.39 0.57 -5.11
N ILE A 68 -1.12 0.68 -3.80
CA ILE A 68 -0.96 -0.48 -2.91
C ILE A 68 -2.26 -1.27 -2.80
N VAL A 69 -3.40 -0.59 -2.65
CA VAL A 69 -4.73 -1.23 -2.59
C VAL A 69 -5.05 -1.95 -3.89
N LEU A 70 -4.82 -1.32 -5.04
CA LEU A 70 -5.09 -1.89 -6.36
C LEU A 70 -4.22 -3.13 -6.61
N LEU A 71 -2.91 -3.05 -6.32
CA LEU A 71 -2.00 -4.19 -6.49
C LEU A 71 -2.39 -5.37 -5.59
N GLY A 72 -2.73 -5.10 -4.32
CA GLY A 72 -3.08 -6.14 -3.36
C GLY A 72 -4.41 -6.84 -3.63
N ASN A 73 -5.27 -6.29 -4.49
CA ASN A 73 -6.60 -6.82 -4.78
C ASN A 73 -6.83 -7.09 -6.28
N LEU A 74 -5.79 -7.04 -7.12
CA LEU A 74 -5.96 -7.13 -8.58
C LEU A 74 -6.53 -8.49 -9.01
N ASP A 75 -6.20 -9.57 -8.30
CA ASP A 75 -6.71 -10.92 -8.56
C ASP A 75 -8.19 -11.11 -8.22
N HIS A 76 -8.77 -10.19 -7.43
CA HIS A 76 -10.21 -10.14 -7.19
C HIS A 76 -10.97 -9.42 -8.31
N LEU A 77 -10.27 -8.78 -9.25
CA LEU A 77 -10.88 -8.12 -10.40
C LEU A 77 -10.95 -9.08 -11.60
N ASN A 78 -11.72 -8.69 -12.62
CA ASN A 78 -11.83 -9.47 -13.84
C ASN A 78 -10.44 -9.60 -14.52
N ALA A 79 -10.03 -10.82 -14.85
CA ALA A 79 -8.74 -11.10 -15.49
C ALA A 79 -8.53 -10.39 -16.84
N SER A 80 -9.59 -10.04 -17.57
CA SER A 80 -9.50 -9.30 -18.82
C SER A 80 -9.34 -7.78 -18.64
N LEU A 81 -9.52 -7.28 -17.41
CA LEU A 81 -9.45 -5.86 -17.10
C LEU A 81 -8.03 -5.32 -17.27
N LYS A 82 -7.87 -4.30 -18.12
CA LYS A 82 -6.66 -3.49 -18.21
C LYS A 82 -6.80 -2.24 -17.33
N LEU A 83 -6.11 -2.24 -16.19
CA LEU A 83 -6.15 -1.17 -15.21
C LEU A 83 -4.89 -0.32 -15.28
N TRP A 84 -5.09 0.99 -15.38
CA TRP A 84 -4.01 1.98 -15.36
C TRP A 84 -4.24 2.97 -14.22
N ILE A 85 -3.15 3.46 -13.61
CA ILE A 85 -3.20 4.59 -12.70
C ILE A 85 -2.59 5.83 -13.37
N GLN A 86 -3.32 6.93 -13.34
CA GLN A 86 -2.86 8.24 -13.77
C GLN A 86 -2.37 9.00 -12.54
N TRP A 87 -1.05 9.21 -12.45
CA TRP A 87 -0.37 9.88 -11.34
C TRP A 87 0.23 11.20 -11.82
N GLY A 88 0.10 12.26 -11.01
CA GLY A 88 0.82 13.51 -11.21
C GLY A 88 0.03 14.51 -12.06
N VAL A 89 0.64 15.65 -12.34
CA VAL A 89 0.00 16.76 -13.08
C VAL A 89 1.00 17.38 -14.05
N GLY A 90 0.51 17.84 -15.21
CA GLY A 90 1.32 18.54 -16.22
C GLY A 90 2.44 17.66 -16.77
N ASN A 91 3.67 18.19 -16.83
CA ASN A 91 4.82 17.48 -17.39
C ASN A 91 5.28 16.26 -16.55
N HIS A 92 4.83 16.17 -15.30
CA HIS A 92 5.10 15.05 -14.42
C HIS A 92 3.96 14.03 -14.37
N GLU A 93 2.94 14.19 -15.22
CA GLU A 93 1.88 13.21 -15.36
C GLU A 93 2.43 11.90 -15.94
N ARG A 94 2.03 10.78 -15.35
CA ARG A 94 2.41 9.42 -15.73
C ARG A 94 1.15 8.57 -15.79
N LEU A 95 1.09 7.70 -16.79
CA LEU A 95 0.09 6.65 -16.88
C LEU A 95 0.83 5.32 -16.70
N ILE A 96 0.51 4.61 -15.62
CA ILE A 96 1.24 3.40 -15.20
C ILE A 96 0.27 2.23 -15.26
N SER A 97 0.66 1.16 -15.95
CA SER A 97 -0.12 -0.08 -16.02
C SER A 97 -0.02 -0.82 -14.70
N ILE A 98 -1.16 -1.03 -14.03
CA ILE A 98 -1.21 -1.80 -12.79
C ILE A 98 -1.02 -3.29 -13.09
N ASN A 99 -1.53 -3.76 -14.24
CA ASN A 99 -1.37 -5.14 -14.67
C ASN A 99 0.10 -5.51 -14.86
N ASP A 100 0.89 -4.64 -15.51
CA ASP A 100 2.31 -4.92 -15.76
C ASP A 100 3.10 -4.91 -14.45
N LEU A 101 2.83 -3.95 -13.56
CA LEU A 101 3.42 -3.93 -12.22
C LEU A 101 3.06 -5.18 -11.40
N TYR A 102 1.81 -5.63 -11.47
CA TYR A 102 1.36 -6.83 -10.77
C TYR A 102 2.03 -8.10 -11.32
N GLN A 103 2.23 -8.18 -12.64
CA GLN A 103 2.99 -9.25 -13.29
C GLN A 103 4.46 -9.25 -12.83
N ASP A 104 5.10 -8.08 -12.80
CA ASP A 104 6.50 -7.93 -12.39
C ASP A 104 6.72 -8.26 -10.91
N LEU A 105 5.81 -7.83 -10.02
CA LEU A 105 5.87 -8.10 -8.58
C LEU A 105 5.51 -9.55 -8.26
N GLY A 106 4.63 -10.15 -9.06
CA GLY A 106 4.03 -11.46 -8.79
C GLY A 106 2.91 -11.41 -7.75
N ILE A 107 2.10 -12.48 -7.75
CA ILE A 107 0.86 -12.58 -6.98
C ILE A 107 1.12 -12.45 -5.47
N SER A 108 2.06 -13.25 -4.94
CA SER A 108 2.34 -13.32 -3.50
C SER A 108 2.83 -11.99 -2.92
N LEU A 109 3.79 -11.34 -3.59
CA LEU A 109 4.31 -10.04 -3.14
C LEU A 109 3.23 -8.95 -3.26
N SER A 110 2.46 -8.94 -4.35
CA SER A 110 1.37 -7.97 -4.54
C SER A 110 0.35 -8.05 -3.42
N LYS A 111 -0.09 -9.27 -3.04
CA LYS A 111 -1.00 -9.48 -1.91
C LYS A 111 -0.42 -9.13 -0.55
N ALA A 112 0.91 -9.20 -0.40
CA ALA A 112 1.58 -8.79 0.84
C ALA A 112 1.65 -7.26 1.01
N LEU A 113 1.52 -6.48 -0.08
CA LEU A 113 1.73 -5.02 -0.07
C LEU A 113 0.81 -4.25 0.89
N PRO A 114 -0.50 -4.55 1.02
CA PRO A 114 -1.37 -3.83 1.97
C PRO A 114 -0.91 -3.95 3.42
N CYS A 115 -0.58 -5.17 3.87
CA CYS A 115 -0.06 -5.42 5.21
C CYS A 115 1.32 -4.78 5.40
N PHE A 116 2.22 -4.94 4.42
CA PHE A 116 3.52 -4.27 4.41
C PHE A 116 3.40 -2.75 4.56
N HIS A 117 2.49 -2.14 3.82
CA HIS A 117 2.23 -0.71 3.86
C HIS A 117 1.72 -0.28 5.24
N ALA A 118 0.77 -1.02 5.82
CA ALA A 118 0.24 -0.78 7.16
C ALA A 118 1.33 -0.90 8.24
N ILE A 119 2.20 -1.92 8.18
CA ILE A 119 3.26 -2.14 9.18
C ILE A 119 4.35 -1.08 9.08
N THR A 120 4.76 -0.71 7.86
CA THR A 120 5.91 0.18 7.64
C THR A 120 5.58 1.67 7.61
N ARG A 121 4.40 2.05 8.12
CA ARG A 121 3.75 3.38 8.12
C ARG A 121 2.70 3.56 7.03
N CYS A 122 1.45 3.69 7.45
CA CYS A 122 0.35 4.34 6.71
C CYS A 122 -0.16 5.55 7.51
N ASP A 123 -1.26 6.17 7.09
CA ASP A 123 -1.86 7.29 7.82
C ASP A 123 -2.33 6.95 9.24
N TYR A 124 -2.59 5.67 9.51
CA TYR A 124 -3.07 5.18 10.80
C TYR A 124 -1.99 4.56 11.68
N THR A 125 -0.77 4.33 11.16
CA THR A 125 0.31 3.66 11.89
C THR A 125 1.57 4.52 11.94
N PRO A 126 2.25 4.60 13.10
CA PRO A 126 3.47 5.37 13.21
C PRO A 126 4.60 4.74 12.39
N ALA A 127 5.56 5.59 11.99
CA ALA A 127 6.77 5.13 11.34
C ALA A 127 7.74 4.49 12.34
N PHE A 128 8.42 3.43 11.92
CA PHE A 128 9.57 2.91 12.65
C PHE A 128 10.73 3.92 12.65
N PHE A 129 11.31 4.17 13.82
CA PHE A 129 12.33 5.19 13.99
C PHE A 129 13.55 4.93 13.11
N ARG A 130 13.90 5.92 12.25
CA ARG A 130 15.01 5.85 11.29
C ARG A 130 14.93 4.67 10.30
N LYS A 131 13.73 4.17 10.01
CA LYS A 131 13.51 3.14 8.99
C LYS A 131 12.57 3.67 7.90
N GLY A 132 13.11 3.83 6.69
CA GLY A 132 12.30 4.05 5.48
C GLY A 132 11.84 2.73 4.86
N LYS A 133 10.95 2.77 3.86
CA LYS A 133 10.32 1.57 3.25
C LYS A 133 11.23 0.73 2.35
N LEU A 134 12.33 1.28 1.82
CA LEU A 134 13.17 0.59 0.84
C LEU A 134 13.82 -0.70 1.38
N ARG A 135 14.43 -0.65 2.56
CA ARG A 135 15.05 -1.84 3.18
C ARG A 135 13.99 -2.87 3.59
N PRO A 136 12.91 -2.51 4.31
CA PRO A 136 11.78 -3.38 4.58
C PRO A 136 11.22 -4.05 3.33
N PHE A 137 11.02 -3.29 2.24
CA PHE A 137 10.49 -3.83 0.99
C PHE A 137 11.39 -4.94 0.43
N LYS A 138 12.70 -4.70 0.37
CA LYS A 138 13.69 -5.72 -0.07
C LYS A 138 13.72 -6.97 0.82
N LEU A 139 13.31 -6.86 2.09
CA LEU A 139 13.23 -8.00 3.01
C LEU A 139 11.97 -8.84 2.76
N VAL A 140 10.83 -8.19 2.48
CA VAL A 140 9.58 -8.90 2.10
C VAL A 140 9.70 -9.50 0.70
N GLU A 141 10.24 -8.75 -0.26
CA GLU A 141 10.45 -9.20 -1.65
C GLU A 141 11.24 -10.52 -1.72
N LYS A 142 12.23 -10.72 -0.84
CA LYS A 142 13.10 -11.90 -0.82
C LYS A 142 12.62 -13.05 0.05
N SER A 143 11.56 -12.87 0.83
CA SER A 143 11.11 -13.87 1.81
C SER A 143 9.66 -14.24 1.58
N VAL A 144 9.45 -15.47 1.13
CA VAL A 144 8.12 -16.07 1.00
C VAL A 144 7.42 -16.12 2.37
N GLU A 145 8.15 -16.42 3.43
CA GLU A 145 7.62 -16.46 4.81
C GLU A 145 7.02 -15.10 5.21
N HIS A 146 7.74 -13.99 4.96
CA HIS A 146 7.19 -12.66 5.25
C HIS A 146 6.02 -12.28 4.35
N GLN A 147 6.02 -12.71 3.09
CA GLN A 147 4.91 -12.46 2.16
C GLN A 147 3.64 -13.20 2.59
N LEU A 148 3.74 -14.45 3.01
CA LEU A 148 2.60 -15.25 3.50
C LEU A 148 2.05 -14.67 4.80
N ALA A 149 2.90 -14.36 5.77
CA ALA A 149 2.46 -13.71 7.01
C ALA A 149 1.76 -12.36 6.75
N CYS A 150 2.19 -11.61 5.74
CA CYS A 150 1.49 -10.39 5.34
C CYS A 150 0.07 -10.65 4.78
N GLN A 151 -0.14 -11.79 4.11
CA GLN A 151 -1.42 -12.18 3.53
C GLN A 151 -2.39 -12.72 4.58
N GLU A 152 -1.88 -13.46 5.55
CA GLU A 152 -2.65 -14.18 6.57
C GLU A 152 -3.07 -13.30 7.76
N ILE A 153 -2.65 -12.03 7.80
CA ILE A 153 -2.96 -11.12 8.93
C ILE A 153 -4.46 -10.84 9.11
N ILE A 154 -5.27 -11.05 8.05
CA ILE A 154 -6.73 -10.93 8.08
C ILE A 154 -7.33 -12.33 8.18
N THR A 155 -7.09 -13.01 9.29
CA THR A 155 -7.67 -14.33 9.61
C THR A 155 -8.50 -14.26 10.90
N HIS A 156 -9.49 -15.14 11.02
CA HIS A 156 -10.28 -15.34 12.24
C HIS A 156 -9.73 -16.47 13.11
N ASP A 157 -8.69 -17.18 12.64
CA ASP A 157 -8.01 -18.24 13.39
C ASP A 157 -6.94 -17.62 14.30
N GLU A 158 -7.11 -17.79 15.62
CA GLU A 158 -6.21 -17.22 16.62
C GLU A 158 -4.80 -17.84 16.56
N ASP A 159 -4.68 -19.15 16.29
CA ASP A 159 -3.40 -19.87 16.24
C ASP A 159 -2.61 -19.49 14.97
N GLU A 160 -3.31 -19.27 13.85
CA GLU A 160 -2.71 -18.73 12.62
C GLU A 160 -2.27 -17.27 12.80
N LEU A 161 -3.07 -16.46 13.50
CA LEU A 161 -2.74 -15.07 13.78
C LEU A 161 -1.51 -14.96 14.69
N GLU A 162 -1.38 -15.80 15.72
CA GLU A 162 -0.20 -15.80 16.60
C GLU A 162 1.08 -16.17 15.83
N ARG A 163 1.01 -17.19 14.95
CA ARG A 163 2.14 -17.57 14.07
C ARG A 163 2.50 -16.45 13.09
N THR A 164 1.49 -15.79 12.55
CA THR A 164 1.65 -14.61 11.68
C THR A 164 2.37 -13.49 12.42
N PHE A 165 1.94 -13.16 13.63
CA PHE A 165 2.57 -12.13 14.46
C PHE A 165 4.01 -12.48 14.82
N ALA A 166 4.29 -13.73 15.21
CA ALA A 166 5.67 -14.17 15.47
C ALA A 166 6.57 -13.99 14.24
N THR A 167 6.04 -14.23 13.04
CA THR A 167 6.76 -14.05 11.77
C THR A 167 6.99 -12.57 11.45
N LEU A 168 5.97 -11.74 11.62
CA LEU A 168 6.08 -10.28 11.43
C LEU A 168 6.99 -9.63 12.49
N GLU A 169 7.07 -10.20 13.70
CA GLU A 169 8.00 -9.75 14.73
C GLU A 169 9.45 -10.01 14.31
N LYS A 170 9.76 -11.20 13.80
CA LYS A 170 11.07 -11.52 13.18
C LYS A 170 11.40 -10.56 12.03
N PHE A 171 10.43 -10.25 11.17
CA PHE A 171 10.60 -9.26 10.10
C PHE A 171 11.06 -7.90 10.65
N ILE A 172 10.44 -7.42 11.73
CA ILE A 172 10.81 -6.16 12.38
C ILE A 172 12.24 -6.23 12.93
N CYS A 173 12.62 -7.32 13.59
CA CYS A 173 14.00 -7.54 14.06
C CYS A 173 15.01 -7.47 12.90
N HIS A 174 14.69 -8.11 11.78
CA HIS A 174 15.50 -8.12 10.55
C HIS A 174 15.66 -6.71 9.95
N MET A 175 14.57 -5.93 9.94
CA MET A 175 14.55 -4.53 9.51
C MET A 175 15.50 -3.66 10.36
N TYR A 176 15.57 -3.92 11.67
CA TYR A 176 16.51 -3.25 12.57
C TYR A 176 17.96 -3.75 12.45
N GLY A 177 18.22 -4.78 11.63
CA GLY A 177 19.56 -5.31 11.40
C GLY A 177 19.97 -6.38 12.41
N VAL A 178 19.01 -6.98 13.10
CA VAL A 178 19.23 -8.07 14.06
C VAL A 178 18.48 -9.31 13.54
N PRO A 179 19.00 -9.98 12.49
CA PRO A 179 18.32 -11.06 11.78
C PRO A 179 18.05 -12.31 12.64
N ASN A 180 18.86 -12.52 13.67
CA ASN A 180 18.83 -13.72 14.50
C ASN A 180 17.90 -13.59 15.72
N SER A 181 17.17 -12.48 15.84
CA SER A 181 16.21 -12.26 16.92
C SER A 181 14.78 -12.38 16.40
N SER A 182 13.92 -12.96 17.23
CA SER A 182 12.48 -13.06 17.01
C SER A 182 11.68 -12.22 18.00
N ASN A 183 12.34 -11.41 18.84
CA ASN A 183 11.69 -10.61 19.87
C ASN A 183 12.12 -9.14 19.74
N VAL A 184 11.15 -8.28 19.50
CA VAL A 184 11.40 -6.85 19.27
C VAL A 184 11.88 -6.16 20.55
N ASN A 185 11.48 -6.62 21.74
CA ASN A 185 11.95 -6.03 22.99
C ASN A 185 13.42 -6.35 23.24
N ASP A 186 13.89 -7.55 22.91
CA ASP A 186 15.31 -7.89 22.95
C ASP A 186 16.11 -7.00 22.00
N VAL A 187 15.61 -6.78 20.78
CA VAL A 187 16.23 -5.88 19.80
C VAL A 187 16.25 -4.44 20.32
N ARG A 188 15.17 -3.95 20.93
CA ARG A 188 15.12 -2.62 21.54
C ARG A 188 16.17 -2.47 22.64
N PHE A 189 16.26 -3.43 23.55
CA PHE A 189 17.25 -3.43 24.62
C PHE A 189 18.68 -3.48 24.08
N TYR A 190 18.93 -4.29 23.06
CA TYR A 190 20.23 -4.36 22.38
C TYR A 190 20.62 -3.03 21.73
N LEU A 191 19.72 -2.40 20.98
CA LEU A 191 19.95 -1.11 20.33
C LEU A 191 20.19 0.01 21.35
N PHE A 192 19.43 0.01 22.44
CA PHE A 192 19.61 0.94 23.55
C PHE A 192 20.98 0.79 24.21
N SER A 193 21.35 -0.45 24.57
CA SER A 193 22.63 -0.77 25.20
C SER A 193 23.82 -0.39 24.31
N LYS A 194 23.72 -0.62 23.00
CA LYS A 194 24.72 -0.18 22.02
C LYS A 194 24.89 1.34 22.01
N THR A 195 23.79 2.08 22.06
CA THR A 195 23.82 3.54 22.03
C THR A 195 24.53 4.10 23.28
N LEU A 196 24.21 3.58 24.47
CA LEU A 196 24.86 3.98 25.73
C LEU A 196 26.36 3.64 25.76
N SER A 197 26.75 2.49 25.21
CA SER A 197 28.16 2.07 25.21
C SER A 197 29.03 2.96 24.31
N ILE A 198 28.46 3.49 23.22
CA ILE A 198 29.15 4.44 22.33
C ILE A 198 29.37 5.78 23.05
N GLU A 199 28.40 6.25 23.85
CA GLU A 199 28.53 7.51 24.59
C GLU A 199 29.59 7.45 25.70
N LYS A 200 29.82 6.29 26.32
CA LYS A 200 30.88 6.13 27.33
C LYS A 200 32.31 6.16 26.77
N THR A 201 32.47 6.10 25.45
CA THR A 201 33.79 6.03 24.77
C THR A 201 34.15 7.33 24.06
N ARG A 202 33.38 8.40 24.26
CA ARG A 202 33.64 9.77 23.80
C ARG A 202 33.94 10.67 24.99
#